data_AF-A0A1S7SJ04-F1
#
_entry.id   AF-A0A1S7SJ04-F1
#
_cell.length_a   1.000
_cell.length_b   1.000
_cell.length_c   1.000
_cell.angle_alpha   90.00
_cell.angle_beta   90.00
_cell.angle_gamma   90.00
#
_symmetry.space_group_name_H-M   'P 1'
#
loop_
_entity.id
_entity.type
_entity.pdbx_description
1 polymer ?
#
loop_
_entity_poly.entity_id
_entity_poly.type
_entity_poly.pdbx_seq_one_letter_code
_entity_poly.pdbx_strand_id
1 'polypeptide(L)'
;MPSRIVWSHRPDDTRACSSGSISSRCRNAIRSDFEEGSLFSYHYDFGDGWRHTVMVEEFLTLTTAPKHGSCVAGERARPPEDVGGVSGYERFLEIIADRDDPEYAETVSWCGGYLDPEWFDLSIVDMDVRNALCSNVKRRLYQPKPKSVTKK
;
A
#
# COMPACT_ATOMS: atom_id res chain seq x y z
N MET A 1 9.79 -0.50 -1.55
CA MET A 1 9.12 -0.47 -0.23
C MET A 1 8.33 -1.77 -0.06
N PRO A 2 8.77 -2.75 0.74
CA PRO A 2 7.97 -3.95 0.97
C PRO A 2 6.92 -3.67 2.06
N SER A 3 5.69 -3.40 1.64
CA SER A 3 4.53 -3.43 2.55
C SER A 3 4.14 -4.88 2.82
N ARG A 4 4.21 -5.32 4.08
CA ARG A 4 3.86 -6.68 4.49
C ARG A 4 2.35 -6.81 4.66
N ILE A 5 1.69 -7.45 3.71
CA ILE A 5 0.24 -7.72 3.76
C ILE A 5 0.07 -9.23 3.87
N VAL A 6 -0.46 -9.69 5.01
CA VAL A 6 -0.70 -11.11 5.27
C VAL A 6 -2.10 -11.49 4.79
N TRP A 7 -2.18 -12.47 3.88
CA TRP A 7 -3.43 -13.09 3.44
C TRP A 7 -3.50 -14.54 3.95
N SER A 8 -4.72 -15.04 4.18
CA SER A 8 -4.97 -16.33 4.83
C SER A 8 -6.18 -17.05 4.23
N HIS A 9 -6.15 -18.38 4.11
CA HIS A 9 -7.27 -19.17 3.56
C HIS A 9 -7.41 -20.59 4.15
N ARG A 10 -8.54 -21.27 3.88
CA ARG A 10 -8.89 -22.62 4.34
C ARG A 10 -8.23 -23.75 3.52
N PRO A 11 -8.08 -24.96 4.10
CA PRO A 11 -7.82 -26.19 3.37
C PRO A 11 -9.15 -26.94 3.16
N ASP A 12 -9.73 -26.86 1.96
CA ASP A 12 -10.47 -27.96 1.32
C ASP A 12 -11.15 -27.45 0.04
N ASP A 13 -10.60 -27.81 -1.11
CA ASP A 13 -11.34 -28.50 -2.18
C ASP A 13 -10.36 -28.87 -3.31
N THR A 14 -9.89 -30.12 -3.34
CA THR A 14 -9.14 -30.67 -4.47
C THR A 14 -10.09 -30.94 -5.64
N ARG A 15 -9.99 -30.17 -6.73
CA ARG A 15 -10.34 -30.68 -8.06
C ARG A 15 -9.51 -30.06 -9.17
N ALA A 16 -8.68 -30.90 -9.77
CA ALA A 16 -7.86 -30.62 -10.93
C ALA A 16 -8.72 -30.17 -12.13
N CYS A 17 -8.24 -29.16 -12.87
CA CYS A 17 -8.71 -28.88 -14.22
C CYS A 17 -7.49 -28.65 -15.12
N SER A 18 -7.25 -29.62 -15.99
CA SER A 18 -6.22 -29.63 -17.01
C SER A 18 -6.61 -28.76 -18.22
N SER A 19 -5.60 -28.16 -18.82
CA SER A 19 -5.53 -27.60 -20.18
C SER A 19 -6.34 -26.33 -20.52
N GLY A 20 -5.58 -25.29 -20.92
CA GLY A 20 -5.81 -24.51 -22.13
C GLY A 20 -7.02 -23.57 -22.19
N SER A 21 -6.72 -22.27 -22.28
CA SER A 21 -7.61 -21.13 -22.60
C SER A 21 -8.34 -20.50 -21.41
N ILE A 22 -7.85 -19.33 -21.00
CA ILE A 22 -8.50 -18.47 -20.00
C ILE A 22 -9.61 -17.67 -20.70
N SER A 23 -10.81 -18.24 -20.68
CA SER A 23 -12.06 -17.55 -21.02
C SER A 23 -12.72 -17.00 -19.75
N SER A 24 -13.12 -15.74 -19.84
CA SER A 24 -13.89 -14.89 -18.91
C SER A 24 -14.70 -15.61 -17.81
N ARG A 25 -14.00 -16.04 -16.75
CA ARG A 25 -14.61 -16.31 -15.43
C ARG A 25 -13.57 -16.30 -14.31
N CYS A 26 -12.85 -15.19 -14.15
CA CYS A 26 -12.01 -14.96 -12.98
C CYS A 26 -12.89 -14.75 -11.74
N ARG A 27 -13.34 -15.85 -11.12
CA ARG A 27 -14.01 -15.79 -9.83
C ARG A 27 -13.29 -16.51 -8.70
N ASN A 28 -12.14 -17.15 -8.95
CA ASN A 28 -11.28 -17.71 -7.91
C ASN A 28 -9.84 -17.81 -8.45
N ALA A 29 -8.99 -16.83 -8.16
CA ALA A 29 -7.54 -16.97 -8.30
C ALA A 29 -6.98 -16.91 -6.87
N ILE A 30 -6.88 -18.05 -6.17
CA ILE A 30 -6.64 -18.01 -4.71
C ILE A 30 -5.59 -19.01 -4.20
N ARG A 31 -5.07 -19.98 -4.96
CA ARG A 31 -3.91 -20.77 -4.49
C ARG A 31 -3.08 -21.49 -5.56
N SER A 32 -3.67 -21.87 -6.69
CA SER A 32 -2.97 -22.66 -7.73
C SER A 32 -1.84 -21.90 -8.42
N ASP A 33 -1.85 -20.58 -8.34
CA ASP A 33 -1.00 -19.73 -9.17
C ASP A 33 0.25 -19.24 -8.43
N PHE A 34 0.31 -19.48 -7.11
CA PHE A 34 1.37 -18.96 -6.24
C PHE A 34 1.82 -20.01 -5.21
N GLU A 35 3.12 -20.09 -5.02
CA GLU A 35 3.81 -20.85 -3.97
C GLU A 35 4.41 -19.90 -2.93
N GLU A 36 4.77 -20.40 -1.74
CA GLU A 36 5.52 -19.59 -0.77
C GLU A 36 6.84 -19.13 -1.38
N GLY A 37 7.21 -17.87 -1.15
CA GLY A 37 8.32 -17.20 -1.79
C GLY A 37 8.02 -16.65 -3.19
N SER A 38 6.81 -16.83 -3.73
CA SER A 38 6.44 -16.24 -5.03
C SER A 38 6.60 -14.71 -5.00
N LEU A 39 7.26 -14.17 -6.03
CA LEU A 39 7.57 -12.76 -6.16
C LEU A 39 6.96 -12.20 -7.44
N PHE A 40 6.26 -11.07 -7.37
CA PHE A 40 5.72 -10.39 -8.55
C PHE A 40 5.84 -8.87 -8.46
N SER A 41 5.91 -8.23 -9.62
CA SER A 41 5.91 -6.78 -9.75
C SER A 41 4.49 -6.30 -10.01
N TYR A 42 3.96 -5.50 -9.10
CA TYR A 42 2.71 -4.78 -9.27
C TYR A 42 3.00 -3.37 -9.77
N HIS A 43 2.59 -3.07 -10.99
CA HIS A 43 2.70 -1.72 -11.56
C HIS A 43 1.42 -0.96 -11.23
N TYR A 44 1.58 0.12 -10.48
CA TYR A 44 0.52 1.04 -10.11
C TYR A 44 0.75 2.38 -10.81
N ASP A 45 -0.33 3.03 -11.23
CA ASP A 45 -0.32 4.31 -11.94
C ASP A 45 0.61 4.33 -13.16
N PHE A 46 0.04 4.14 -14.36
CA PHE A 46 0.83 4.15 -15.59
C PHE A 46 1.36 5.54 -15.98
N GLY A 47 0.92 6.62 -15.33
CA GLY A 47 1.52 7.93 -15.47
C GLY A 47 2.87 7.99 -14.75
N ASP A 48 2.84 7.77 -13.44
CA ASP A 48 4.03 7.86 -12.57
C ASP A 48 4.93 6.61 -12.60
N GLY A 49 4.41 5.46 -13.05
CA GLY A 49 5.16 4.23 -13.23
C GLY A 49 5.59 3.57 -11.91
N TRP A 50 4.77 3.64 -10.85
CA TRP A 50 5.08 3.02 -9.58
C TRP A 50 5.19 1.51 -9.71
N ARG A 51 6.27 0.94 -9.16
CA ARG A 51 6.50 -0.51 -9.14
C ARG A 51 6.62 -1.00 -7.70
N HIS A 52 5.69 -1.85 -7.30
CA HIS A 52 5.70 -2.53 -6.02
C HIS A 52 6.15 -3.97 -6.21
N THR A 53 7.09 -4.42 -5.40
CA THR A 53 7.42 -5.84 -5.29
C THR A 53 6.51 -6.47 -4.24
N VAL A 54 5.76 -7.49 -4.64
CA VAL A 54 4.86 -8.23 -3.76
C VAL A 54 5.37 -9.66 -3.64
N MET A 55 5.51 -10.13 -2.39
CA MET A 55 6.00 -11.46 -2.07
C MET A 55 4.95 -12.20 -1.25
N VAL A 56 4.68 -13.45 -1.63
CA VAL A 56 3.89 -14.37 -0.80
C VAL A 56 4.84 -15.00 0.20
N GLU A 57 4.82 -14.55 1.45
CA GLU A 57 5.75 -15.07 2.46
C GLU A 57 5.35 -16.44 3.00
N GLU A 58 4.07 -16.60 3.32
CA GLU A 58 3.54 -17.79 4.01
C GLU A 58 2.04 -17.92 3.73
N PHE A 59 1.54 -19.16 3.62
CA PHE A 59 0.11 -19.43 3.58
C PHE A 59 -0.43 -19.84 4.96
N LEU A 60 -1.19 -18.97 5.59
CA LEU A 60 -1.80 -19.25 6.88
C LEU A 60 -3.13 -20.00 6.76
N THR A 61 -3.26 -21.07 7.53
CA THR A 61 -4.52 -21.79 7.74
C THR A 61 -5.30 -21.15 8.88
N LEU A 62 -6.45 -20.54 8.59
CA LEU A 62 -7.33 -19.96 9.60
C LEU A 62 -8.65 -20.70 9.73
N THR A 63 -9.13 -20.86 10.97
CA THR A 63 -10.44 -21.46 11.27
C THR A 63 -11.59 -20.65 10.65
N THR A 64 -11.44 -19.32 10.65
CA THR A 64 -12.39 -18.37 10.04
C THR A 64 -11.65 -17.43 9.12
N ALA A 65 -12.10 -17.31 7.87
CA ALA A 65 -11.52 -16.38 6.92
C ALA A 65 -11.83 -14.93 7.32
N PRO A 66 -10.83 -14.03 7.33
CA PRO A 66 -11.05 -12.63 7.63
C PRO A 66 -11.86 -11.98 6.51
N LYS A 67 -12.71 -11.02 6.87
CA LYS A 67 -13.56 -10.29 5.91
C LYS A 67 -12.78 -9.22 5.13
N HIS A 68 -11.59 -8.86 5.61
CA HIS A 68 -10.75 -7.81 5.08
C HIS A 68 -9.28 -8.17 5.29
N GLY A 69 -8.38 -7.52 4.54
CA GLY A 69 -6.94 -7.58 4.83
C GLY A 69 -6.60 -6.90 6.16
N SER A 70 -5.37 -7.08 6.62
CA SER A 70 -4.83 -6.31 7.74
C SER A 70 -3.37 -5.96 7.46
N CYS A 71 -2.98 -4.76 7.88
CA CYS A 71 -1.59 -4.34 7.90
C CYS A 71 -0.98 -4.82 9.22
N VAL A 72 0.08 -5.61 9.15
CA VAL A 72 0.76 -6.15 10.33
C VAL A 72 2.06 -5.41 10.64
N ALA A 73 2.65 -4.77 9.63
CA ALA A 73 3.88 -4.00 9.73
C ALA A 73 4.02 -3.08 8.52
N GLY A 74 4.84 -2.05 8.67
CA GLY A 74 5.27 -1.18 7.60
C GLY A 74 6.20 -0.11 8.15
N GLU A 75 6.74 0.68 7.23
CA GLU A 75 7.70 1.73 7.52
C GLU A 75 7.55 2.84 6.49
N ARG A 76 7.91 4.05 6.92
CA ARG A 76 7.96 5.26 6.10
C ARG A 76 6.60 5.65 5.53
N ALA A 77 6.55 6.90 5.06
CA ALA A 77 5.37 7.43 4.43
C ALA A 77 5.23 6.95 2.99
N ARG A 78 3.98 6.85 2.53
CA ARG A 78 3.70 6.73 1.10
C ARG A 78 4.04 8.05 0.39
N PRO A 79 4.59 8.02 -0.84
CA PRO A 79 4.73 9.21 -1.68
C PRO A 79 3.38 9.92 -1.89
N PRO A 80 3.37 11.26 -2.07
CA PRO A 80 2.19 11.96 -2.56
C PRO A 80 1.73 11.40 -3.91
N GLU A 81 0.41 11.42 -4.17
CA GLU A 81 -0.11 11.11 -5.50
C GLU A 81 0.39 12.14 -6.51
N ASP A 82 0.57 11.73 -7.77
CA ASP A 82 0.96 12.59 -8.89
C ASP A 82 2.29 13.34 -8.67
N VAL A 83 3.20 12.81 -7.85
CA VAL A 83 4.52 13.42 -7.57
C VAL A 83 5.50 13.23 -8.74
N GLY A 84 5.16 12.41 -9.74
CA GLY A 84 6.02 12.13 -10.89
C GLY A 84 6.92 10.91 -10.68
N GLY A 85 6.39 9.89 -10.00
CA GLY A 85 7.08 8.62 -9.78
C GLY A 85 8.30 8.72 -8.86
N VAL A 86 9.26 7.82 -9.04
CA VAL A 86 10.44 7.69 -8.16
C VAL A 86 11.30 8.95 -8.19
N SER A 87 11.65 9.45 -9.38
CA SER A 87 12.49 10.65 -9.53
C SER A 87 11.80 11.91 -9.01
N GLY A 88 10.49 12.02 -9.22
CA GLY A 88 9.70 13.12 -8.68
C GLY A 88 9.67 13.10 -7.15
N TYR A 89 9.52 11.91 -6.55
CA TYR A 89 9.59 11.75 -5.11
C TYR A 89 10.97 12.05 -4.52
N GLU A 90 12.06 11.65 -5.20
CA GLU A 90 13.43 12.00 -4.78
C GLU A 90 13.63 13.52 -4.74
N ARG A 91 13.26 14.23 -5.82
CA ARG A 91 13.30 15.71 -5.86
C ARG A 91 12.41 16.33 -4.78
N PHE A 92 11.22 15.79 -4.57
CA PHE A 92 10.33 16.24 -3.51
C PHE A 92 10.98 16.13 -2.14
N LEU A 93 11.65 15.00 -1.83
CA LEU A 93 12.36 14.80 -0.56
C LEU A 93 13.51 15.79 -0.37
N GLU A 94 14.27 16.10 -1.43
CA GLU A 94 15.31 17.11 -1.39
C GLU A 94 14.74 18.48 -1.01
N ILE A 95 13.65 18.89 -1.68
CA ILE A 95 13.01 20.19 -1.43
C ILE A 95 12.50 20.26 0.01
N ILE A 96 11.75 19.26 0.50
CA ILE A 96 11.16 19.34 1.85
C ILE A 96 12.20 19.18 2.98
N ALA A 97 13.40 18.71 2.67
CA ALA A 97 14.50 18.63 3.62
C ALA A 97 15.18 20.00 3.84
N ASP A 98 15.11 20.92 2.87
CA ASP A 98 15.68 22.26 2.96
C ASP A 98 14.59 23.34 3.02
N ARG A 99 14.45 23.99 4.18
CA ARG A 99 13.46 25.06 4.39
C ARG A 99 13.79 26.36 3.65
N ASP A 100 15.05 26.52 3.25
CA ASP A 100 15.52 27.71 2.53
C ASP A 100 15.46 27.49 1.00
N ASP A 101 15.09 26.29 0.53
CA ASP A 101 14.85 26.02 -0.88
C ASP A 101 13.71 26.92 -1.40
N PRO A 102 13.89 27.60 -2.54
CA PRO A 102 12.87 28.51 -3.09
C PRO A 102 11.54 27.82 -3.40
N GLU A 103 11.53 26.51 -3.65
CA GLU A 103 10.33 25.72 -3.95
C GLU A 103 9.65 25.18 -2.67
N TYR A 104 10.30 25.23 -1.50
CA TYR A 104 9.84 24.61 -0.25
C TYR A 104 8.37 24.90 0.08
N ALA A 105 8.01 26.19 0.11
CA ALA A 105 6.68 26.63 0.55
C ALA A 105 5.57 26.13 -0.39
N GLU A 106 5.84 26.14 -1.70
CA GLU A 106 4.90 25.65 -2.71
C GLU A 106 4.77 24.12 -2.64
N THR A 107 5.88 23.41 -2.59
CA THR A 107 5.94 21.94 -2.52
C THR A 107 5.24 21.39 -1.27
N VAL A 108 5.47 22.00 -0.10
CA VAL A 108 4.79 21.59 1.14
C VAL A 108 3.29 21.89 1.07
N SER A 109 2.89 23.04 0.53
CA SER A 109 1.47 23.37 0.35
C SER A 109 0.78 22.36 -0.58
N TRP A 110 1.42 22.00 -1.68
CA TRP A 110 0.92 21.05 -2.67
C TRP A 110 0.67 19.66 -2.06
N CYS A 111 1.56 19.15 -1.20
CA CYS A 111 1.41 17.83 -0.57
C CYS A 111 0.42 17.79 0.62
N GLY A 112 -0.39 18.84 0.82
CA GLY A 112 -1.37 18.94 1.91
C GLY A 112 -0.86 19.67 3.16
N GLY A 113 0.28 20.35 3.03
CA GLY A 113 0.85 21.24 4.05
C GLY A 113 1.77 20.56 5.07
N TYR A 114 1.93 19.23 5.01
CA TYR A 114 2.80 18.48 5.92
C TYR A 114 3.06 17.08 5.37
N LEU A 115 4.34 16.68 5.34
CA LEU A 115 4.76 15.32 5.08
C LEU A 115 6.04 15.03 5.89
N ASP A 116 5.99 14.00 6.72
CA ASP A 116 7.16 13.40 7.36
C ASP A 116 7.50 12.09 6.61
N PRO A 117 8.65 12.00 5.93
CA PRO A 117 9.02 10.83 5.13
C PRO A 117 9.14 9.54 5.95
N GLU A 118 9.44 9.65 7.24
CA GLU A 118 9.69 8.51 8.13
C GLU A 118 8.43 8.12 8.93
N TRP A 119 7.33 8.86 8.75
CA TRP A 119 6.09 8.59 9.47
C TRP A 119 5.44 7.28 9.02
N PHE A 120 5.12 6.43 10.01
CA PHE A 120 4.25 5.26 9.84
C PHE A 120 3.47 5.00 11.14
N ASP A 121 2.14 4.92 11.05
CA ASP A 121 1.28 4.52 12.17
C ASP A 121 0.49 3.27 11.79
N LEU A 122 0.84 2.14 12.41
CA LEU A 122 0.24 0.84 12.11
C LEU A 122 -1.28 0.84 12.32
N SER A 123 -1.77 1.53 13.36
CA SER A 123 -3.20 1.52 13.70
C SER A 123 -4.02 2.27 12.66
N ILE A 124 -3.48 3.39 12.15
CA ILE A 124 -4.12 4.21 11.12
C ILE A 124 -4.08 3.46 9.78
N VAL A 125 -2.91 2.91 9.41
CA VAL A 125 -2.73 2.20 8.14
C VAL A 125 -3.58 0.92 8.10
N ASP A 126 -3.60 0.13 9.17
CA ASP A 126 -4.42 -1.07 9.25
C ASP A 126 -5.92 -0.71 9.16
N MET A 127 -6.36 0.36 9.82
CA MET A 127 -7.73 0.85 9.66
C MET A 127 -8.04 1.24 8.20
N ASP A 128 -7.11 1.90 7.51
CA ASP A 128 -7.28 2.28 6.11
C ASP A 128 -7.35 1.01 5.21
N VAL A 129 -6.53 -0.01 5.46
CA VAL A 129 -6.57 -1.31 4.76
C VAL A 129 -7.88 -2.05 4.98
N ARG A 130 -8.36 -2.13 6.22
CA ARG A 130 -9.63 -2.81 6.56
C ARG A 130 -10.82 -2.20 5.84
N ASN A 131 -10.75 -0.89 5.59
CA ASN A 131 -11.80 -0.11 4.94
C ASN A 131 -11.60 0.05 3.41
N ALA A 132 -10.49 -0.42 2.84
CA ALA A 132 -10.11 -0.12 1.45
C ALA A 132 -11.15 -0.58 0.41
N LEU A 133 -11.85 -1.68 0.69
CA LEU A 133 -12.88 -2.28 -0.17
C LEU A 133 -14.30 -1.78 0.14
N CYS A 134 -14.48 -0.91 1.13
CA CYS A 134 -15.77 -0.33 1.46
C CYS A 134 -16.09 0.85 0.52
N SER A 135 -17.23 0.79 -0.17
CA SER A 135 -17.59 1.75 -1.23
C SER A 135 -17.80 3.20 -0.78
N ASN A 136 -18.12 3.44 0.50
CA ASN A 136 -18.48 4.76 1.02
C ASN A 136 -17.46 5.35 2.01
N VAL A 137 -16.23 4.85 2.01
CA VAL A 137 -15.18 5.35 2.91
C VAL A 137 -14.37 6.45 2.23
N LYS A 138 -14.27 7.60 2.89
CA LYS A 138 -13.35 8.67 2.47
C LYS A 138 -11.91 8.19 2.66
N ARG A 139 -11.17 8.04 1.56
CA ARG A 139 -9.75 7.69 1.58
C ARG A 139 -8.93 8.87 2.08
N ARG A 140 -7.95 8.58 2.93
CA ARG A 140 -7.00 9.55 3.43
C ARG A 140 -5.97 9.85 2.35
N LEU A 141 -5.99 11.06 1.82
CA LEU A 141 -5.02 11.49 0.80
C LEU A 141 -3.71 11.97 1.43
N TYR A 142 -3.79 12.69 2.56
CA TYR A 142 -2.65 13.33 3.21
C TYR A 142 -2.35 12.74 4.59
N GLN A 143 -1.10 12.87 5.03
CA GLN A 143 -0.71 12.46 6.37
C GLN A 143 -1.53 13.21 7.44
N PRO A 144 -1.92 12.54 8.54
CA PRO A 144 -2.46 13.23 9.70
C PRO A 144 -1.43 14.22 10.25
N LYS A 145 -1.82 15.48 10.41
CA LYS A 145 -0.94 16.47 11.04
C LYS A 145 -0.68 16.05 12.50
N PRO A 146 0.56 16.18 13.00
CA PRO A 146 0.84 15.93 14.40
C PRO A 146 -0.03 16.87 15.25
N LYS A 147 -0.60 16.35 16.35
CA LYS A 147 -1.36 17.17 17.28
C LYS A 147 -0.44 18.25 17.82
N SER A 148 -0.83 19.52 17.72
CA SER A 148 -0.08 20.60 18.33
C SER A 148 -0.03 20.35 19.84
N VAL A 149 1.15 20.06 20.36
CA VAL A 149 1.35 20.00 21.81
C VAL A 149 1.28 21.44 22.29
N THR A 150 0.15 21.86 22.83
CA THR A 150 0.05 23.11 23.58
C THR A 150 0.98 22.96 24.79
N LYS A 151 2.19 23.53 24.71
CA LYS A 151 3.03 23.72 25.89
C LYS A 151 2.24 24.57 26.89
N LYS A 152 1.82 23.95 27.99
CA LYS A 152 1.40 24.66 29.20
C LYS A 152 2.63 25.15 29.96
#